data_AF-A0A966WBX8-F1
#
_entry.id   AF-A0A966WBX8-F1
#
_cell.length_a   1.000
_cell.length_b   1.000
_cell.length_c   1.000
_cell.angle_alpha   90.00
_cell.angle_beta   90.00
_cell.angle_gamma   90.00
#
_symmetry.space_group_name_H-M   'P 1'
#
loop_
_entity.id
_entity.type
_entity.pdbx_description
1 polymer ?
#
loop_
_entity_poly.entity_id
_entity_poly.type
_entity_poly.pdbx_seq_one_letter_code
_entity_poly.pdbx_strand_id
1 'polypeptide(L)'
;MGDEYIVSAEELARFKRDGYVHLQGVMSESEMKVIDDAYQSFLDRRIEVEGRDFNDMTTGEFGTDPTSYAIVNVMLPRKYLPSLQGNLFERRAASIAKQLCGDGMVIDFDQLLAKQPFREDAVFAWHQDQAYWIDTPDRRTAT
;
A
#
# COMPACT_ATOMS: atom_id res chain seq x y z
N MET A 1 -7.38 12.84 16.60
CA MET A 1 -7.67 13.13 15.18
C MET A 1 -8.86 12.29 14.76
N GLY A 2 -9.65 12.73 13.77
CA GLY A 2 -10.83 11.99 13.30
C GLY A 2 -10.48 10.89 12.29
N ASP A 3 -11.52 10.35 11.68
CA ASP A 3 -11.43 9.31 10.64
C ASP A 3 -11.14 9.86 9.24
N GLU A 4 -11.13 11.18 9.08
CA GLU A 4 -10.89 11.88 7.82
C GLU A 4 -9.60 12.70 7.87
N TYR A 5 -8.97 12.85 6.71
CA TYR A 5 -7.87 13.77 6.46
C TYR A 5 -8.37 14.92 5.59
N ILE A 6 -7.94 16.16 5.86
CA ILE A 6 -8.32 17.32 5.05
C ILE A 6 -7.16 17.66 4.10
N VAL A 7 -7.38 17.45 2.81
CA VAL A 7 -6.43 17.86 1.76
C VAL A 7 -6.63 19.36 1.51
N SER A 8 -5.58 20.14 1.71
CA SER A 8 -5.59 21.58 1.44
C SER A 8 -5.68 21.87 -0.06
N ALA A 9 -6.12 23.09 -0.39
CA ALA A 9 -6.15 23.55 -1.78
C ALA A 9 -4.76 23.54 -2.44
N GLU A 10 -3.70 23.79 -1.66
CA GLU A 10 -2.32 23.74 -2.14
C GLU A 10 -1.87 22.31 -2.45
N GLU A 11 -2.18 21.34 -1.58
CA GLU A 11 -1.90 19.91 -1.82
C GLU A 11 -2.63 19.41 -3.06
N LEU A 12 -3.92 19.74 -3.22
CA LEU A 12 -4.68 19.40 -4.40
C LEU A 12 -4.08 20.01 -5.68
N ALA A 13 -3.65 21.27 -5.62
CA ALA A 13 -3.01 21.93 -6.76
C ALA A 13 -1.67 21.28 -7.13
N ARG A 14 -0.86 20.88 -6.14
CA ARG A 14 0.39 20.14 -6.36
C ARG A 14 0.13 18.77 -6.98
N PHE A 15 -0.83 18.01 -6.45
CA PHE A 15 -1.21 16.71 -7.01
C PHE A 15 -1.58 16.81 -8.50
N LYS A 16 -2.43 17.79 -8.86
CA LYS A 16 -2.86 17.99 -10.25
C LYS A 16 -1.72 18.40 -11.20
N ARG A 17 -0.73 19.12 -10.69
CA ARG A 17 0.41 19.61 -11.50
C ARG A 17 1.49 18.55 -11.65
N ASP A 18 1.83 17.86 -10.56
CA ASP A 18 3.02 17.02 -10.47
C ASP A 18 2.70 15.53 -10.62
N GLY A 19 1.42 15.14 -10.52
CA GLY A 19 0.98 13.74 -10.54
C GLY A 19 1.16 13.01 -9.20
N TYR A 20 1.65 13.70 -8.16
CA TYR A 20 1.80 13.18 -6.80
C TYR A 20 1.74 14.31 -5.76
N VAL A 21 1.51 13.96 -4.49
CA VAL A 21 1.57 14.92 -3.38
C VAL A 21 2.03 14.23 -2.09
N HIS A 22 2.82 14.93 -1.27
CA HIS A 22 3.21 14.46 0.06
C HIS A 22 2.26 15.03 1.12
N LEU A 23 1.59 14.15 1.86
CA LEU A 23 0.66 14.49 2.94
C LEU A 23 1.28 14.14 4.30
N GLN A 24 1.38 15.13 5.18
CA GLN A 24 1.96 14.93 6.51
C GLN A 24 0.89 14.60 7.54
N GLY A 25 1.24 13.78 8.53
CA GLY A 25 0.38 13.50 9.67
C GLY A 25 -0.89 12.73 9.32
N VAL A 26 -0.88 11.94 8.24
CA VAL A 26 -2.00 11.05 7.89
C VAL A 26 -2.24 10.04 9.00
N MET A 27 -1.18 9.57 9.66
CA MET A 27 -1.22 8.69 10.82
C MET A 27 -0.20 9.17 11.85
N SER A 28 -0.54 9.05 13.13
CA SER A 28 0.41 9.16 14.24
C SER A 28 1.09 7.82 14.53
N GLU A 29 2.22 7.84 15.24
CA GLU A 29 2.93 6.63 15.70
C GLU A 29 1.99 5.64 16.44
N SER A 30 1.15 6.14 17.34
CA SER A 30 0.21 5.29 18.08
C SER A 30 -0.88 4.68 17.20
N GLU A 31 -1.29 5.39 16.15
CA GLU A 31 -2.29 4.89 15.19
C GLU A 31 -1.65 3.88 14.21
N MET A 32 -0.36 4.05 13.88
CA MET A 32 0.40 3.13 13.05
C MET A 32 0.64 1.77 13.70
N LYS A 33 0.64 1.70 15.03
CA LYS A 33 0.79 0.46 15.81
C LYS A 33 -0.02 -0.73 15.26
N VAL A 34 -1.26 -0.50 14.82
CA VAL A 34 -2.13 -1.55 14.26
C VAL A 34 -1.57 -2.11 12.96
N ILE A 35 -1.06 -1.24 12.09
CA ILE A 35 -0.44 -1.62 10.82
C ILE A 35 0.91 -2.27 11.09
N ASP A 36 1.71 -1.73 12.01
CA ASP A 36 3.04 -2.27 12.36
C ASP A 36 2.94 -3.69 12.93
N ASP A 37 1.98 -3.95 13.82
CA ASP A 37 1.78 -5.27 14.42
C ASP A 37 1.31 -6.30 13.39
N ALA A 38 0.43 -5.89 12.46
CA ALA A 38 0.02 -6.72 11.34
C ALA A 38 1.21 -6.98 10.41
N TYR A 39 1.98 -5.95 10.11
CA TYR A 39 3.15 -6.00 9.25
C TYR A 39 4.16 -7.01 9.77
N GLN A 40 4.53 -6.91 11.05
CA GLN A 40 5.44 -7.87 11.67
C GLN A 40 4.86 -9.28 11.71
N SER A 41 3.56 -9.44 11.95
CA SER A 41 2.94 -10.77 11.96
C SER A 41 3.00 -11.46 10.59
N PHE A 42 2.92 -10.71 9.49
CA PHE A 42 3.14 -11.24 8.14
C PHE A 42 4.60 -11.61 7.89
N LEU A 43 5.55 -10.75 8.27
CA LEU A 43 6.98 -11.01 8.08
C LEU A 43 7.50 -12.17 8.94
N ASP A 44 7.02 -12.27 10.17
CA ASP A 44 7.30 -13.40 11.09
C ASP A 44 6.61 -14.70 10.67
N ARG A 45 5.81 -14.68 9.58
CA ARG A 45 5.02 -15.82 9.10
C ARG A 45 4.03 -16.35 10.13
N ARG A 46 3.60 -15.51 11.09
CA ARG A 46 2.53 -15.83 12.05
C ARG A 46 1.15 -15.84 11.40
N ILE A 47 1.02 -15.15 10.27
CA ILE A 47 -0.16 -15.21 9.39
C ILE A 47 0.26 -15.94 8.13
N GLU A 48 -0.45 -17.03 7.82
CA GLU A 48 -0.21 -17.80 6.60
C GLU A 48 -0.78 -17.04 5.39
N VAL A 49 0.05 -16.93 4.35
CA VAL A 49 -0.29 -16.32 3.07
C VAL A 49 -0.02 -17.35 1.98
N GLU A 50 -1.03 -17.59 1.16
CA GLU A 50 -1.05 -18.70 0.21
C GLU A 50 -0.41 -18.34 -1.13
N GLY A 51 0.35 -19.27 -1.69
CA GLY A 51 0.80 -19.22 -3.08
C GLY A 51 1.62 -17.98 -3.41
N ARG A 52 1.24 -17.30 -4.50
CA ARG A 52 1.96 -16.14 -5.04
C ARG A 52 1.67 -14.84 -4.27
N ASP A 53 0.69 -14.83 -3.38
CA ASP A 53 0.38 -13.64 -2.59
C ASP A 53 1.50 -13.33 -1.57
N PHE A 54 2.45 -14.26 -1.36
CA PHE A 54 3.71 -14.01 -0.65
C PHE A 54 4.91 -14.33 -1.55
N ASN A 55 5.61 -13.31 -2.01
CA ASN A 55 6.70 -13.43 -2.99
C ASN A 55 7.83 -12.43 -2.74
N ASP A 56 8.95 -12.61 -3.45
CA ASP A 56 9.94 -11.56 -3.64
C ASP A 56 9.49 -10.63 -4.77
N MET A 57 9.23 -9.36 -4.47
CA MET A 57 8.81 -8.36 -5.46
C MET A 57 9.85 -8.16 -6.57
N THR A 58 11.13 -8.45 -6.29
CA THR A 58 12.23 -8.20 -7.22
C THR A 58 12.28 -9.27 -8.32
N THR A 59 12.07 -10.53 -7.95
CA THR A 59 12.25 -11.70 -8.82
C THR A 59 10.93 -12.38 -9.19
N GLY A 60 9.86 -12.14 -8.43
CA GLY A 60 8.59 -12.87 -8.49
C GLY A 60 8.67 -14.27 -7.88
N GLU A 61 9.78 -14.63 -7.22
CA GLU A 61 9.97 -15.92 -6.58
C GLU A 61 9.00 -16.09 -5.40
N PHE A 62 8.41 -17.28 -5.24
CA PHE A 62 7.48 -17.59 -4.16
C PHE A 62 7.64 -19.05 -3.71
N GLY A 63 7.27 -19.33 -2.47
CA GLY A 63 7.35 -20.68 -1.88
C GLY A 63 8.76 -21.15 -1.50
N THR A 64 9.78 -20.29 -1.63
CA THR A 64 11.14 -20.56 -1.16
C THR A 64 11.42 -19.84 0.16
N ASP A 65 12.65 -19.90 0.66
CA ASP A 65 13.04 -19.30 1.94
C ASP A 65 12.91 -17.76 1.87
N PRO A 66 11.97 -17.13 2.61
CA PRO A 66 11.74 -15.69 2.57
C PRO A 66 12.95 -14.85 3.02
N THR A 67 13.91 -15.43 3.73
CA THR A 67 15.12 -14.72 4.16
C THR A 67 16.02 -14.34 2.98
N SER A 68 15.82 -14.98 1.82
CA SER A 68 16.53 -14.67 0.57
C SER A 68 15.89 -13.53 -0.25
N TYR A 69 14.63 -13.20 0.01
CA TYR A 69 13.87 -12.22 -0.77
C TYR A 69 14.48 -10.82 -0.59
N ALA A 70 14.73 -10.10 -1.68
CA ALA A 70 15.22 -8.72 -1.58
C ALA A 70 14.13 -7.77 -1.09
N ILE A 71 12.90 -7.97 -1.58
CA ILE A 71 11.72 -7.21 -1.15
C ILE A 71 10.61 -8.21 -0.88
N VAL A 72 10.27 -8.43 0.40
CA VAL A 72 9.10 -9.26 0.73
C VAL A 72 7.85 -8.50 0.31
N ASN A 73 7.04 -9.17 -0.50
CA ASN A 73 5.75 -8.71 -0.96
C ASN A 73 4.66 -9.59 -0.35
N VAL A 74 3.71 -8.96 0.33
CA VAL A 74 2.45 -9.58 0.71
C VAL A 74 1.32 -8.87 -0.02
N MET A 75 0.76 -9.55 -1.01
CA MET A 75 -0.38 -9.08 -1.78
C MET A 75 -1.67 -9.40 -1.03
N LEU A 76 -2.64 -8.48 -1.12
CA LEU A 76 -3.96 -8.64 -0.52
C LEU A 76 -3.94 -8.95 1.00
N PRO A 77 -3.10 -8.30 1.84
CA PRO A 77 -2.99 -8.66 3.25
C PRO A 77 -4.33 -8.62 3.99
N ARG A 78 -5.28 -7.75 3.60
CA ARG A 78 -6.62 -7.70 4.19
C ARG A 78 -7.50 -8.91 3.91
N LYS A 79 -7.14 -9.77 2.95
CA LYS A 79 -7.76 -11.10 2.72
C LYS A 79 -7.34 -12.09 3.81
N TYR A 80 -6.07 -12.05 4.21
CA TYR A 80 -5.46 -12.96 5.18
C TYR A 80 -5.59 -12.49 6.62
N LEU A 81 -5.76 -11.19 6.83
CA LEU A 81 -6.07 -10.58 8.13
C LEU A 81 -7.30 -9.67 8.02
N PRO A 82 -8.53 -10.22 8.04
CA PRO A 82 -9.75 -9.44 7.84
C PRO A 82 -9.96 -8.30 8.84
N SER A 83 -9.32 -8.34 10.01
CA SER A 83 -9.36 -7.24 11.00
C SER A 83 -8.68 -5.95 10.51
N LEU A 84 -7.91 -6.00 9.42
CA LEU A 84 -7.39 -4.80 8.76
C LEU A 84 -8.46 -4.05 7.97
N GLN A 85 -9.55 -4.71 7.57
CA GLN A 85 -10.56 -4.08 6.73
C GLN A 85 -11.29 -2.96 7.49
N GLY A 86 -11.37 -1.80 6.86
CA GLY A 86 -11.98 -0.61 7.43
C GLY A 86 -11.18 0.00 8.56
N ASN A 87 -9.87 -0.29 8.68
CA ASN A 87 -9.00 0.34 9.67
C ASN A 87 -8.89 1.87 9.46
N LEU A 88 -8.31 2.58 10.42
CA LEU A 88 -8.21 4.04 10.37
C LEU A 88 -7.44 4.55 9.14
N PHE A 89 -6.37 3.86 8.75
CA PHE A 89 -5.60 4.20 7.55
C PHE A 89 -6.46 4.08 6.29
N GLU A 90 -7.23 2.99 6.12
CA GLU A 90 -8.13 2.83 4.97
C GLU A 90 -9.21 3.93 4.92
N ARG A 91 -9.77 4.31 6.08
CA ARG A 91 -10.77 5.40 6.15
C ARG A 91 -10.17 6.75 5.76
N ARG A 92 -8.98 7.07 6.26
CA ARG A 92 -8.26 8.30 5.90
C ARG A 92 -7.83 8.29 4.43
N ALA A 93 -7.28 7.18 3.94
CA ALA A 93 -6.91 7.01 2.54
C ALA A 93 -8.12 7.19 1.61
N ALA A 94 -9.28 6.62 1.94
CA ALA A 94 -10.51 6.83 1.19
C ALA A 94 -10.94 8.31 1.17
N SER A 95 -10.85 9.01 2.31
CA SER A 95 -11.14 10.45 2.38
C SER A 95 -10.18 11.29 1.52
N ILE A 96 -8.90 10.91 1.47
CA ILE A 96 -7.87 11.58 0.65
C ILE A 96 -8.13 11.33 -0.83
N ALA A 97 -8.31 10.07 -1.23
CA ALA A 97 -8.56 9.67 -2.61
C ALA A 97 -9.82 10.35 -3.17
N LYS A 98 -10.88 10.46 -2.35
CA LYS A 98 -12.08 11.21 -2.73
C LYS A 98 -11.80 12.69 -3.03
N GLN A 99 -10.97 13.36 -2.23
CA GLN A 99 -10.62 14.77 -2.42
C GLN A 99 -9.69 14.99 -3.62
N LEU A 100 -8.76 14.07 -3.88
CA LEU A 100 -7.79 14.17 -4.97
C LEU A 100 -8.38 13.76 -6.32
N CYS A 101 -9.14 12.67 -6.35
CA CYS A 101 -9.60 12.01 -7.57
C CYS A 101 -11.12 12.16 -7.81
N GLY A 102 -11.89 12.60 -6.82
CA GLY A 102 -13.35 12.72 -6.88
C GLY A 102 -14.10 11.50 -6.33
N ASP A 103 -15.42 11.48 -6.50
CA ASP A 103 -16.26 10.39 -6.00
C ASP A 103 -16.01 9.07 -6.74
N GLY A 104 -16.36 7.96 -6.06
CA GLY A 104 -16.35 6.61 -6.61
C GLY A 104 -15.04 5.83 -6.44
N MET A 105 -14.04 6.40 -5.77
CA MET A 105 -12.80 5.69 -5.45
C MET A 105 -13.07 4.56 -4.44
N VAL A 106 -12.54 3.38 -4.72
CA VAL A 106 -12.61 2.19 -3.87
C VAL A 106 -11.26 1.49 -3.83
N ILE A 107 -11.02 0.68 -2.81
CA ILE A 107 -9.83 -0.18 -2.75
C ILE A 107 -10.03 -1.32 -3.75
N ASP A 108 -9.23 -1.33 -4.81
CA ASP A 108 -9.15 -2.42 -5.77
C ASP A 108 -8.02 -3.41 -5.45
N PHE A 109 -6.98 -2.93 -4.78
CA PHE A 109 -5.81 -3.72 -4.38
C PHE A 109 -5.08 -3.11 -3.18
N ASP A 110 -4.44 -3.97 -2.38
CA ASP A 110 -3.60 -3.59 -1.25
C ASP A 110 -2.37 -4.48 -1.19
N GLN A 111 -1.26 -3.92 -0.72
CA GLN A 111 0.03 -4.59 -0.67
C GLN A 111 0.84 -4.12 0.53
N LEU A 112 1.55 -5.05 1.15
CA LEU A 112 2.61 -4.77 2.11
C LEU A 112 3.96 -5.08 1.45
N LEU A 113 4.89 -4.13 1.58
CA LEU A 113 6.22 -4.22 1.01
C LEU A 113 7.27 -4.02 2.10
N ALA A 114 8.20 -4.96 2.20
CA ALA A 114 9.33 -4.90 3.14
C ALA A 114 10.65 -5.04 2.40
N LYS A 115 11.45 -3.97 2.36
CA LYS A 115 12.81 -4.03 1.83
C LYS A 115 13.74 -4.64 2.87
N GLN A 116 14.42 -5.72 2.53
CA GLN A 116 15.46 -6.26 3.40
C GLN A 116 16.64 -5.27 3.48
N PRO A 117 17.22 -5.06 4.68
CA PRO A 117 18.35 -4.18 4.85
C PRO A 117 19.58 -4.74 4.12
N PHE A 118 20.47 -3.84 3.68
CA PHE A 118 21.75 -4.16 3.03
C PHE A 118 21.65 -4.93 1.69
N ARG A 119 20.48 -4.90 1.03
CA ARG A 119 20.27 -5.48 -0.31
C ARG A 119 20.33 -4.38 -1.38
N GLU A 120 21.34 -4.40 -2.24
CA GLU A 120 21.50 -3.44 -3.34
C GLU A 120 20.50 -3.67 -4.48
N ASP A 121 19.95 -4.87 -4.58
CA ASP A 121 18.95 -5.29 -5.55
C ASP A 121 17.50 -5.04 -5.09
N ALA A 122 17.27 -4.50 -3.88
CA ALA A 122 15.95 -4.10 -3.39
C ALA A 122 15.46 -2.76 -4.00
N VAL A 123 15.41 -2.70 -5.34
CA VAL A 123 15.11 -1.51 -6.13
C VAL A 123 13.74 -1.62 -6.80
N PHE A 124 12.91 -0.59 -6.63
CA PHE A 124 11.76 -0.38 -7.51
C PHE A 124 12.23 0.40 -8.73
N ALA A 125 12.35 -0.29 -9.87
CA ALA A 125 12.69 0.35 -11.13
C ALA A 125 11.60 1.35 -11.54
N TRP A 126 11.94 2.31 -12.40
CA TRP A 126 10.97 3.26 -12.93
C TRP A 126 9.80 2.54 -13.62
N HIS A 127 8.58 2.83 -13.19
CA HIS A 127 7.35 2.28 -13.75
C HIS A 127 6.17 3.23 -13.54
N GLN A 128 5.04 2.89 -14.15
CA GLN A 128 3.73 3.48 -13.86
C GLN A 128 2.77 2.34 -13.53
N ASP A 129 2.07 2.41 -12.41
CA ASP A 129 1.17 1.33 -11.95
C ASP A 129 0.12 0.95 -13.00
N GLN A 130 -0.40 1.95 -13.73
CA GLN A 130 -1.36 1.76 -14.81
C GLN A 130 -0.87 0.84 -15.94
N ALA A 131 0.45 0.63 -16.10
CA ALA A 131 1.00 -0.31 -17.07
C ALA A 131 0.72 -1.78 -16.71
N TYR A 132 0.40 -2.06 -15.44
CA TYR A 132 0.07 -3.40 -14.93
C TYR A 132 -1.43 -3.63 -14.77
N TRP A 133 -2.25 -2.59 -14.88
CA TRP A 133 -3.71 -2.70 -14.72
C TRP A 133 -4.42 -3.10 -15.99
N ILE A 134 -5.54 -3.81 -15.85
CA ILE A 134 -6.46 -4.09 -16.95
C ILE A 134 -7.05 -2.78 -17.50
N ASP A 135 -7.50 -2.81 -18.75
CA ASP A 135 -8.18 -1.67 -19.35
C ASP A 135 -9.55 -1.45 -18.67
N THR A 136 -9.72 -0.29 -18.04
CA THR A 136 -10.94 0.10 -17.33
C THR A 136 -11.51 1.40 -17.92
N PRO A 137 -12.85 1.57 -17.98
CA PRO A 137 -13.46 2.80 -18.47
C PRO A 137 -13.07 4.04 -17.67
N ASP A 138 -12.82 3.88 -16.37
CA ASP A 138 -12.28 4.90 -15.48
C ASP A 138 -10.84 4.53 -15.11
N ARG A 139 -9.90 5.44 -15.38
CA ARG A 139 -8.46 5.24 -15.17
C ARG A 139 -7.92 6.06 -14.00
N ARG A 140 -8.80 6.64 -13.19
CA ARG A 140 -8.40 7.35 -11.96
C ARG A 140 -7.88 6.33 -10.96
N THR A 141 -6.66 6.52 -10.48
CA THR A 141 -6.05 5.72 -9.42
C THR A 141 -5.36 6.63 -8.41
N ALA A 142 -5.24 6.15 -7.19
CA ALA A 142 -4.41 6.75 -6.14
C ALA A 142 -3.78 5.59 -5.37
N THR A 143 -2.45 5.55 -5.36
CA THR A 143 -1.63 4.48 -4.75
C THR A 143 -0.82 5.02 -3.58
#